data_AF-A0A9D1J0G2-F1
#
_entry.id   AF-A0A9D1J0G2-F1
#
_cell.length_a   1.000
_cell.length_b   1.000
_cell.length_c   1.000
_cell.angle_alpha   90.00
_cell.angle_beta   90.00
_cell.angle_gamma   90.00
#
_symmetry.space_group_name_H-M   'P 1'
#
loop_
_entity.id
_entity.type
_entity.pdbx_description
1 polymer ?
#
loop_
_entity_poly.entity_id
_entity_poly.type
_entity_poly.pdbx_seq_one_letter_code
_entity_poly.pdbx_strand_id
1 'polypeptide(L)' 'MISATIKNVNLMFETDPSNFSPNNIDIGTLAMLSVTDFSPNDKVLDLGCGYGVVGILAGKLIGPQNITMCD' A
#
# COMPACT_ATOMS: atom_id res chain seq x y z
N MET A 1 -11.88 -2.45 -9.84
CA MET A 1 -11.39 -1.15 -9.35
C MET A 1 -11.82 -0.97 -7.90
N ILE A 2 -10.86 -0.88 -6.99
CA ILE A 2 -11.07 -0.65 -5.56
C ILE A 2 -10.65 0.79 -5.25
N SER A 3 -11.45 1.55 -4.51
CA SER A 3 -11.13 2.93 -4.10
C SER A 3 -11.05 3.02 -2.57
N ALA A 4 -10.08 3.76 -2.05
CA ALA A 4 -9.94 4.00 -0.62
C ALA A 4 -9.21 5.32 -0.34
N THR A 5 -9.46 5.89 0.84
CA THR A 5 -8.67 6.98 1.39
C THR A 5 -7.90 6.48 2.60
N ILE A 6 -6.57 6.47 2.54
CA ILE A 6 -5.71 6.00 3.63
C ILE A 6 -4.71 7.11 3.96
N LYS A 7 -4.59 7.50 5.24
CA LYS A 7 -3.76 8.64 5.69
C LYS A 7 -3.96 9.91 4.82
N ASN A 8 -5.21 10.23 4.51
CA ASN A 8 -5.62 11.36 3.65
C ASN A 8 -5.16 11.30 2.18
N VAL A 9 -4.68 10.14 1.72
CA VAL A 9 -4.32 9.89 0.31
C VAL A 9 -5.44 9.10 -0.35
N ASN A 10 -6.01 9.66 -1.43
CA ASN A 10 -6.98 8.95 -2.27
C ASN A 10 -6.25 8.00 -3.21
N LEU A 11 -6.63 6.72 -3.16
CA LEU A 11 -6.00 5.64 -3.89
C LEU A 11 -7.06 4.87 -4.69
N MET A 12 -6.66 4.42 -5.88
CA MET A 12 -7.44 3.52 -6.71
C MET A 12 -6.55 2.36 -7.14
N PHE A 13 -7.07 1.14 -7.01
CA PHE A 13 -6.35 -0.08 -7.32
C PHE A 13 -7.10 -0.89 -8.38
N GLU A 14 -6.33 -1.31 -9.38
CA GLU A 14 -6.66 -2.43 -10.26
C GLU A 14 -5.98 -3.68 -9.70
N THR A 15 -6.62 -4.83 -9.84
CA THR A 15 -6.17 -6.08 -9.22
C THR A 15 -6.63 -7.26 -10.05
N ASP A 16 -5.95 -8.39 -9.87
CA ASP A 16 -6.24 -9.67 -10.51
C ASP A 16 -6.92 -10.62 -9.51
N PRO A 17 -7.88 -11.47 -9.94
CA PRO A 17 -8.50 -12.48 -9.09
C PRO A 17 -7.52 -13.43 -8.37
N SER A 18 -6.31 -13.65 -8.89
CA SER A 18 -5.31 -14.50 -8.23
C SER A 18 -4.59 -13.83 -7.06
N ASN A 19 -4.71 -12.50 -6.91
CA ASN A 19 -4.05 -11.77 -5.83
C ASN A 19 -4.77 -11.96 -4.49
N PHE A 20 -4.03 -11.76 -3.40
CA PHE A 20 -4.62 -11.70 -2.06
C PHE A 20 -5.63 -10.55 -1.97
N SER A 21 -6.80 -10.83 -1.39
CA SER A 21 -7.91 -9.87 -1.21
C SER A 21 -8.26 -9.08 -2.49
N PRO A 22 -8.70 -9.74 -3.57
CA PRO A 22 -8.83 -9.10 -4.89
C PRO A 22 -10.06 -8.20 -5.03
N ASN A 23 -11.01 -8.24 -4.09
CA ASN A 23 -12.26 -7.46 -4.20
C ASN A 23 -12.30 -6.25 -3.26
N ASN A 24 -11.40 -6.18 -2.29
CA ASN A 24 -11.34 -5.11 -1.29
C ASN A 24 -9.93 -5.03 -0.69
N ILE A 25 -9.58 -3.89 -0.10
CA ILE A 25 -8.38 -3.82 0.75
C ILE A 25 -8.60 -4.69 1.98
N ASP A 26 -7.62 -5.53 2.30
CA ASP A 26 -7.67 -6.39 3.48
C ASP A 26 -7.72 -5.56 4.77
N ILE A 27 -8.51 -6.03 5.74
CA ILE A 27 -8.71 -5.31 7.01
C ILE A 27 -7.45 -5.32 7.88
N GLY A 28 -6.62 -6.36 7.80
CA GLY A 28 -5.34 -6.44 8.49
C GLY A 28 -4.34 -5.43 7.93
N THR A 29 -4.31 -5.30 6.60
CA THR A 29 -3.52 -4.26 5.91
C THR A 29 -3.92 -2.86 6.37
N LEU A 30 -5.23 -2.56 6.45
CA LEU A 30 -5.71 -1.27 6.95
C LEU A 30 -5.38 -1.05 8.44
N ALA A 31 -5.54 -2.08 9.28
CA ALA A 31 -5.21 -2.01 10.69
C ALA A 31 -3.71 -1.72 10.92
N MET A 32 -2.83 -2.41 10.19
CA MET A 32 -1.38 -2.15 10.22
C MET A 32 -1.05 -0.72 9.80
N LEU A 33 -1.61 -0.25 8.69
CA LEU A 33 -1.39 1.12 8.19
C LEU A 33 -1.93 2.20 9.12
N SER A 34 -2.94 1.90 9.96
CA SER A 34 -3.50 2.86 10.91
C SER A 34 -2.51 3.30 11.99
N VAL A 35 -1.53 2.44 12.32
CA VAL A 35 -0.53 2.68 13.38
C VAL A 35 0.91 2.80 12.85
N THR A 36 1.13 2.53 11.57
CA THR A 36 2.44 2.68 10.92
C THR A 36 2.63 4.13 10.51
N ASP A 37 3.76 4.74 10.85
CA ASP A 37 4.12 6.08 10.36
C ASP A 37 5.29 6.00 9.38
N PHE A 38 5.33 6.96 8.45
CA PHE A 38 6.37 7.06 7.43
C PHE A 38 7.09 8.39 7.57
N SER A 39 8.41 8.35 7.62
CA SER A 39 9.28 9.53 7.63
C SER A 39 9.87 9.79 6.24
N PRO A 40 10.14 11.05 5.85
CA PRO A 40 10.58 11.38 4.48
C PRO A 40 11.84 10.66 3.97
N ASN A 41 12.68 10.14 4.87
CA ASN A 41 13.94 9.46 4.54
C ASN A 41 13.90 7.94 4.78
N ASP A 42 12.74 7.39 5.16
CA ASP A 42 12.61 5.95 5.35
C ASP A 42 12.83 5.22 4.02
N LYS A 43 13.42 4.02 4.11
CA LYS A 43 13.50 3.08 2.98
C LYS A 43 12.56 1.92 3.28
N VAL A 44 11.57 1.72 2.43
CA VAL A 44 10.50 0.74 2.64
C VAL A 44 10.67 -0.42 1.67
N LEU A 45 10.71 -1.63 2.22
CA LEU A 45 10.53 -2.87 1.48
C LEU A 45 9.11 -3.39 1.75
N ASP A 46 8.27 -3.40 0.73
CA ASP A 46 6.95 -4.03 0.75
C ASP A 46 7.09 -5.46 0.21
N LEU A 47 7.16 -6.43 1.12
CA LEU A 47 7.39 -7.85 0.82
C LEU A 47 6.06 -8.61 0.87
N GLY A 48 5.70 -9.27 -0.23
CA GLY A 48 4.33 -9.75 -0.44
C GLY A 48 3.39 -8.59 -0.75
N CYS A 49 3.81 -7.70 -1.66
CA CYS A 49 3.13 -6.44 -1.91
C CYS A 49 1.72 -6.61 -2.52
N GLY A 50 1.41 -7.76 -3.12
CA GLY A 50 0.20 -8.04 -3.86
C GLY A 50 -0.01 -6.99 -4.95
N TYR A 51 -1.21 -6.40 -4.99
CA TYR A 51 -1.52 -5.28 -5.88
C TYR A 51 -1.01 -3.90 -5.37
N GLY A 52 -0.15 -3.89 -4.34
CA GLY A 52 0.70 -2.75 -3.98
C GLY A 52 0.10 -1.75 -3.01
N VAL A 53 -0.89 -2.12 -2.19
CA VAL A 53 -1.58 -1.18 -1.28
C VAL A 53 -0.59 -0.42 -0.39
N VAL A 54 0.33 -1.14 0.24
CA VAL A 54 1.28 -0.57 1.21
C VAL A 54 2.35 0.23 0.49
N GLY A 55 3.03 -0.35 -0.48
CA GLY A 55 4.11 0.30 -1.24
C GLY A 55 3.66 1.54 -2.01
N ILE A 56 2.48 1.52 -2.64
CA ILE A 56 1.93 2.68 -3.35
C ILE A 56 1.59 3.82 -2.38
N LEU A 57 0.94 3.50 -1.24
CA LEU A 57 0.66 4.50 -0.20
C LEU A 57 1.97 5.10 0.33
N ALA A 58 2.95 4.27 0.69
CA ALA A 58 4.25 4.72 1.16
C ALA A 58 4.93 5.63 0.11
N GLY A 59 4.95 5.22 -1.16
CA GLY A 59 5.53 6.01 -2.24
C GLY A 59 4.86 7.37 -2.45
N LYS A 60 3.54 7.47 -2.22
CA LYS A 60 2.81 8.75 -2.23
C LYS A 60 3.19 9.67 -1.06
N LEU A 61 3.56 9.09 0.09
CA LEU A 61 3.88 9.85 1.31
C LEU A 61 5.35 10.27 1.38
N ILE A 62 6.29 9.40 1.00
CA ILE A 62 7.73 9.62 1.20
C ILE A 62 8.57 9.57 -0.08
N GLY A 63 7.92 9.41 -1.24
CA GLY A 63 8.55 9.39 -2.56
C GLY A 63 8.82 7.97 -3.08
N PRO A 64 8.52 7.68 -4.36
CA PRO A 64 8.63 6.32 -4.92
C PRO A 64 10.06 5.79 -5.00
N GLN A 65 11.06 6.67 -5.07
CA GLN A 65 12.49 6.30 -5.06
C GLN A 65 12.93 5.61 -3.77
N ASN A 66 12.14 5.72 -2.71
CA ASN A 66 12.40 5.11 -1.40
C ASN A 66 11.72 3.75 -1.22
N ILE A 67 10.96 3.28 -2.21
CA ILE A 67 10.12 2.08 -2.11
C ILE A 67 10.66 0.97 -3.00
N THR A 68 10.81 -0.22 -2.45
CA THR A 68 11.00 -1.47 -3.20
C THR A 68 9.81 -2.38 -2.92
N MET A 69 9.23 -2.97 -3.96
CA MET A 69 8.13 -3.92 -3.85
C MET A 69 8.58 -5.26 -4.42
N CYS A 70 8.26 -6.36 -3.73
CA CYS A 70 8.57 -7.71 -4.15
C CYS A 70 7.42 -8.64 -3.75
N ASP A 71 7.01 -9.51 -4.67
CA ASP A 71 6.06 -10.60 -4.45
C ASP A 71 6.61 -11.89 -5.08
#